data_AF-A0A931EE65-F1
#
_entry.id   AF-A0A931EE65-F1
#
_cell.length_a   1.000
_cell.length_b   1.000
_cell.length_c   1.000
_cell.angle_alpha   90.00
_cell.angle_beta   90.00
_cell.angle_gamma   90.00
#
_symmetry.space_group_name_H-M   'P 1'
#
loop_
_entity.id
_entity.type
_entity.pdbx_description
1 polymer ?
#
loop_
_entity_poly.entity_id
_entity_poly.type
_entity_poly.pdbx_seq_one_letter_code
_entity_poly.pdbx_strand_id
1 'polypeptide(L)'
;MRHRHRGRRKSRWRKVTAAVVASALLAGAGLAVARAAGEKGPASARPSGDVSTTTTGDRSTTTTSTVPPTTATTTSPGALPQTGTLPTTTSPTFTTRMAALWQGVSTGSGSSALPGFFPEPAYVQLKAIPSAQSDWTQRLVVEYEEDVAAAHQLLGPNAAAAALVSVDVNAAYAHWVPVGACYNDVGYFEVPNSRLVYTVNGQTSSFGIASMISWRGEWYVVHLGAILRSGRGGEVDRPQPGPGAPTYSSTC
;
A
#
# COMPACT_ATOMS: atom_id res chain seq x y z
N MET A 1 -1.08 -68.77 12.64
CA MET A 1 -1.30 -68.48 11.21
C MET A 1 -2.67 -67.84 11.00
N ARG A 2 -2.69 -66.68 10.35
CA ARG A 2 -3.78 -66.05 9.53
C ARG A 2 -5.12 -65.78 10.23
N HIS A 3 -5.39 -64.53 10.61
CA HIS A 3 -5.88 -63.38 9.82
C HIS A 3 -7.38 -63.16 10.07
N ARG A 4 -7.71 -62.14 10.88
CA ARG A 4 -9.03 -61.52 10.93
C ARG A 4 -9.00 -60.22 10.13
N HIS A 5 -9.79 -60.18 9.05
CA HIS A 5 -10.18 -58.97 8.36
C HIS A 5 -11.29 -58.23 9.14
N ARG A 6 -11.04 -56.96 9.48
CA ARG A 6 -12.02 -55.90 9.76
C ARG A 6 -11.30 -54.62 9.35
N GLY A 7 -11.80 -53.68 8.56
CA GLY A 7 -13.12 -53.33 8.09
C GLY A 7 -13.00 -51.83 7.78
N ARG A 8 -12.96 -51.47 6.49
CA ARG A 8 -12.76 -50.11 5.99
C ARG A 8 -13.82 -49.13 6.54
N ARG A 9 -13.40 -48.13 7.32
CA ARG A 9 -14.23 -46.94 7.65
C ARG A 9 -14.27 -46.00 6.45
N LYS A 10 -15.44 -45.90 5.80
CA LYS A 10 -15.75 -44.89 4.78
C LYS A 10 -16.12 -43.57 5.46
N SER A 11 -15.32 -42.53 5.22
CA SER A 11 -15.59 -41.15 5.61
C SER A 11 -16.67 -40.55 4.68
N ARG A 12 -17.78 -40.07 5.26
CA ARG A 12 -18.87 -39.40 4.55
C ARG A 12 -18.61 -37.89 4.56
N TRP A 13 -18.13 -37.35 3.45
CA TRP A 13 -18.14 -35.91 3.18
C TRP A 13 -19.57 -35.45 2.91
N ARG A 14 -20.07 -34.52 3.74
CA ARG A 14 -21.31 -33.79 3.50
C ARG A 14 -20.99 -32.52 2.72
N LYS A 15 -21.46 -32.45 1.48
CA LYS A 15 -21.50 -31.19 0.71
C LYS A 15 -22.70 -30.38 1.20
N VAL A 16 -22.47 -29.17 1.70
CA VAL A 16 -23.54 -28.19 1.97
C VAL A 16 -23.46 -27.15 0.88
N THR A 17 -24.47 -27.13 0.01
CA THR A 17 -24.73 -26.09 -0.98
C THR A 17 -25.52 -24.98 -0.32
N ALA A 18 -24.99 -23.76 -0.29
CA ALA A 18 -25.73 -22.57 0.12
C ALA A 18 -26.22 -21.82 -1.13
N ALA A 19 -27.54 -21.71 -1.28
CA ALA A 19 -28.18 -20.82 -2.24
C ALA A 19 -28.41 -19.46 -1.56
N VAL A 20 -27.99 -18.37 -2.21
CA VAL A 20 -28.28 -17.00 -1.75
C VAL A 20 -29.40 -16.44 -2.62
N VAL A 21 -30.51 -16.11 -1.96
CA VAL A 21 -31.64 -15.38 -2.54
C VAL A 21 -31.32 -13.89 -2.51
N ALA A 22 -31.35 -13.27 -3.68
CA ALA A 22 -31.32 -11.82 -3.85
C ALA A 22 -32.72 -11.22 -3.62
N SER A 23 -32.80 -10.09 -2.92
CA SER A 23 -33.66 -8.92 -3.24
C SER A 23 -33.69 -7.94 -2.07
N ALA A 24 -33.37 -6.67 -2.33
CA ALA A 24 -34.28 -5.54 -2.06
C ALA A 24 -33.61 -4.20 -2.48
N LEU A 25 -34.22 -3.58 -3.48
CA LEU A 25 -34.12 -2.17 -3.82
C LEU A 25 -34.66 -1.31 -2.68
N LEU A 26 -34.10 -0.10 -2.48
CA LEU A 26 -34.89 1.10 -2.17
C LEU A 26 -34.08 2.37 -2.49
N ALA A 27 -34.75 3.27 -3.19
CA ALA A 27 -34.30 4.58 -3.64
C ALA A 27 -34.27 5.60 -2.49
N GLY A 28 -33.38 6.59 -2.57
CA GLY A 28 -33.33 7.73 -1.65
C GLY A 28 -32.64 8.93 -2.30
N ALA A 29 -33.40 10.01 -2.46
CA ALA A 29 -33.08 11.24 -3.17
C ALA A 29 -32.28 12.26 -2.33
N GLY A 30 -31.68 13.25 -3.01
CA GLY A 30 -31.19 14.52 -2.44
C GLY A 30 -29.69 14.69 -2.63
N LEU A 31 -29.13 15.84 -3.02
CA LEU A 31 -29.64 17.18 -3.26
C LEU A 31 -28.53 17.89 -4.07
N ALA A 32 -28.86 18.46 -5.24
CA ALA A 32 -27.89 19.18 -6.06
C ALA A 32 -27.75 20.63 -5.56
N VAL A 33 -26.53 21.02 -5.16
CA VAL A 33 -26.19 22.42 -4.90
C VAL A 33 -25.32 22.90 -6.06
N ALA A 34 -25.88 23.79 -6.88
CA ALA A 34 -25.16 24.51 -7.92
C ALA A 34 -24.16 25.49 -7.31
N ARG A 35 -22.90 25.46 -7.75
CA ARG A 35 -21.94 26.57 -7.58
C ARG A 35 -21.74 27.25 -8.93
N ALA A 36 -22.14 28.51 -9.00
CA ALA A 36 -21.88 29.39 -10.13
C ALA A 36 -20.47 29.98 -10.05
N ALA A 37 -19.97 30.28 -11.25
CA ALA A 37 -18.63 30.68 -11.63
C ALA A 37 -18.03 31.87 -10.85
N GLY A 38 -16.74 31.76 -10.53
CA GLY A 38 -15.86 32.88 -10.21
C GLY A 38 -15.04 33.27 -11.44
N GLU A 39 -15.04 34.57 -11.73
CA GLU A 39 -14.59 35.21 -12.96
C GLU A 39 -13.06 35.19 -13.19
N LYS A 40 -12.71 35.22 -14.46
CA LYS A 40 -11.37 35.45 -15.00
C LYS A 40 -10.96 36.91 -14.76
N GLY A 41 -9.77 37.11 -14.19
CA GLY A 41 -9.05 38.39 -14.16
C GLY A 41 -7.62 38.22 -14.70
N PRO A 42 -7.05 39.23 -15.39
CA PRO A 42 -6.08 39.03 -16.46
C PRO A 42 -4.61 39.03 -16.03
N ALA A 43 -3.79 38.43 -16.90
CA ALA A 43 -2.33 38.52 -16.93
C ALA A 43 -1.86 39.97 -17.17
N SER A 44 -0.79 40.37 -16.48
CA SER A 44 -0.09 41.61 -16.78
C SER A 44 1.43 41.44 -16.72
N ALA A 45 2.02 41.63 -17.90
CA ALA A 45 3.27 42.30 -18.23
C ALA A 45 4.58 41.99 -17.47
N ARG A 46 5.48 41.40 -18.25
CA ARG A 46 6.95 41.48 -18.18
C ARG A 46 7.42 42.93 -18.39
N PRO A 47 8.56 43.32 -17.80
CA PRO A 47 9.53 44.10 -18.56
C PRO A 47 10.91 43.43 -18.59
N SER A 48 11.46 43.38 -19.80
CA SER A 48 12.87 43.12 -20.08
C SER A 48 13.72 44.25 -19.51
N GLY A 49 14.75 43.90 -18.74
CA GLY A 49 15.84 44.78 -18.37
C GLY A 49 17.14 44.15 -18.86
N ASP A 50 17.57 44.59 -20.04
CA ASP A 50 18.85 44.26 -20.64
C ASP A 50 19.88 45.25 -20.08
N VAL A 51 20.88 44.75 -19.34
CA VAL A 51 22.04 45.53 -18.91
C VAL A 51 23.28 44.69 -19.20
N SER A 52 23.87 44.96 -20.35
CA SER A 52 25.21 44.48 -20.71
C SER A 52 26.25 45.23 -19.88
N THR A 53 26.90 44.52 -18.95
CA THR A 53 28.09 45.00 -18.24
C THR A 53 29.29 44.21 -18.75
N THR A 54 30.18 44.89 -19.47
CA THR A 54 31.48 44.40 -19.93
C THR A 54 32.37 44.11 -18.73
N THR A 55 32.67 42.83 -18.47
CA THR A 55 33.71 42.43 -17.51
C THR A 55 34.74 41.58 -18.22
N THR A 56 35.97 42.06 -18.25
CA THR A 56 37.17 41.36 -18.68
C THR A 56 37.42 40.20 -17.70
N GLY A 57 37.02 39.00 -18.09
CA GLY A 57 37.15 37.77 -17.32
C GLY A 57 38.25 36.87 -17.90
N ASP A 58 39.19 36.53 -17.03
CA ASP A 58 40.34 35.66 -17.25
C ASP A 58 39.95 34.30 -17.87
N ARG A 59 40.73 33.83 -18.84
CA ARG A 59 40.45 32.60 -19.60
C ARG A 59 40.82 31.38 -18.77
N SER A 60 39.97 30.99 -17.83
CA SER A 60 40.01 29.66 -17.22
C SER A 60 39.33 28.64 -18.15
N THR A 61 40.14 27.78 -18.77
CA THR A 61 39.67 26.57 -19.47
C THR A 61 38.97 25.64 -18.48
N THR A 62 37.64 25.70 -18.43
CA THR A 62 36.82 24.72 -17.72
C THR A 62 36.53 23.57 -18.69
N THR A 63 37.15 22.42 -18.45
CA THR A 63 36.80 21.16 -19.12
C THR A 63 35.45 20.67 -18.60
N THR A 64 34.37 20.99 -19.32
CA THR A 64 33.05 20.40 -19.08
C THR A 64 33.08 18.93 -19.51
N SER A 65 33.34 18.01 -18.57
CA SER A 65 33.06 16.59 -18.77
C SER A 65 31.55 16.38 -18.69
N THR A 66 30.89 16.40 -19.85
CA THR A 66 29.50 15.96 -19.99
C THR A 66 29.47 14.43 -19.84
N VAL A 67 29.09 13.96 -18.65
CA VAL A 67 28.84 12.54 -18.41
C VAL A 67 27.58 12.16 -19.22
N PRO A 68 27.62 11.11 -20.05
CA PRO A 68 26.45 10.67 -20.81
C PRO A 68 25.32 10.24 -19.86
N PRO A 69 24.06 10.59 -20.14
CA PRO A 69 22.94 10.20 -19.29
C PRO A 69 22.83 8.68 -19.25
N THR A 70 23.04 8.11 -18.07
CA THR A 70 22.82 6.68 -17.84
C THR A 70 21.31 6.44 -17.91
N THR A 71 20.83 5.88 -19.02
CA THR A 71 19.43 5.46 -19.13
C THR A 71 19.26 4.18 -18.33
N ALA A 72 19.00 4.31 -17.04
CA ALA A 72 18.62 3.17 -16.21
C ALA A 72 17.18 2.79 -16.56
N THR A 73 17.01 1.74 -17.37
CA THR A 73 15.70 1.13 -17.63
C THR A 73 15.21 0.49 -16.34
N THR A 74 14.48 1.25 -15.53
CA THR A 74 13.83 0.73 -14.32
C THR A 74 12.58 -0.03 -14.75
N THR A 75 12.63 -1.36 -14.68
CA THR A 75 11.45 -2.20 -14.89
C THR A 75 10.35 -1.82 -13.89
N SER A 76 9.13 -1.62 -14.37
CA SER A 76 8.00 -1.27 -13.51
C SER A 76 7.77 -2.33 -12.42
N PRO A 77 7.49 -1.95 -11.17
CA PRO A 77 7.14 -2.89 -10.11
C PRO A 77 6.03 -3.85 -10.55
N GLY A 78 6.24 -5.14 -10.30
CA GLY A 78 5.28 -6.19 -10.66
C GLY A 78 5.35 -6.68 -12.12
N ALA A 79 6.12 -6.05 -13.02
CA ALA A 79 6.17 -6.50 -14.42
C ALA A 79 6.85 -7.86 -14.63
N LEU A 80 7.67 -8.31 -13.66
CA LEU A 80 8.33 -9.61 -13.69
C LEU A 80 7.63 -10.61 -12.76
N PRO A 81 7.67 -11.92 -13.07
CA PRO A 81 7.11 -12.96 -12.21
C PRO A 81 7.66 -12.92 -10.79
N GLN A 82 6.85 -13.36 -9.84
CA GLN A 82 7.21 -13.50 -8.44
C GLN A 82 8.43 -14.40 -8.22
N THR A 83 9.18 -14.15 -7.14
CA THR A 83 10.21 -15.06 -6.62
C THR A 83 9.87 -15.52 -5.20
N GLY A 84 10.50 -16.62 -4.77
CA GLY A 84 10.46 -17.11 -3.39
C GLY A 84 11.43 -16.42 -2.43
N THR A 85 11.79 -15.17 -2.68
CA THR A 85 12.75 -14.44 -1.83
C THR A 85 12.00 -13.76 -0.68
N LEU A 86 12.35 -14.09 0.56
CA LEU A 86 11.85 -13.38 1.74
C LEU A 86 12.37 -11.94 1.72
N PRO A 87 11.51 -10.92 1.76
CA PRO A 87 11.97 -9.54 1.72
C PRO A 87 12.71 -9.10 2.99
N THR A 88 13.61 -8.13 2.83
CA THR A 88 14.25 -7.42 3.94
C THR A 88 13.56 -6.09 4.21
N THR A 89 13.66 -5.59 5.44
CA THR A 89 13.16 -4.27 5.87
C THR A 89 14.25 -3.20 5.90
N THR A 90 15.48 -3.56 5.52
CA THR A 90 16.64 -2.65 5.52
C THR A 90 17.04 -2.16 4.13
N SER A 91 16.29 -2.52 3.09
CA SER A 91 16.58 -2.07 1.72
C SER A 91 16.21 -0.60 1.51
N PRO A 92 16.92 0.15 0.64
CA PRO A 92 16.50 1.49 0.23
C PRO A 92 15.10 1.52 -0.39
N THR A 93 14.72 0.45 -1.10
CA THR A 93 13.37 0.26 -1.66
C THR A 93 12.31 0.26 -0.56
N PHE A 94 12.52 -0.53 0.50
CA PHE A 94 11.61 -0.60 1.64
C PHE A 94 11.46 0.79 2.30
N THR A 95 12.58 1.46 2.59
CA THR A 95 12.57 2.81 3.17
C THR A 95 11.79 3.80 2.29
N THR A 96 11.99 3.77 0.98
CA THR A 96 11.28 4.66 0.04
C THR A 96 9.77 4.39 0.02
N ARG A 97 9.37 3.11 0.04
CA ARG A 97 7.96 2.72 0.07
C ARG A 97 7.27 3.15 1.37
N MET A 98 7.93 2.96 2.50
CA MET A 98 7.38 3.36 3.80
C MET A 98 7.34 4.89 3.95
N ALA A 99 8.30 5.61 3.36
CA ALA A 99 8.26 7.07 3.27
C ALA A 99 7.08 7.56 2.41
N ALA A 100 6.76 6.88 1.30
CA ALA A 100 5.59 7.20 0.49
C ALA A 100 4.27 6.96 1.24
N LEU A 101 4.14 5.81 1.91
CA LEU A 101 3.00 5.55 2.81
C LEU A 101 2.87 6.66 3.86
N TRP A 102 3.97 7.01 4.53
CA TRP A 102 3.97 8.09 5.52
C TRP A 102 3.59 9.45 4.93
N GLN A 103 4.07 9.77 3.73
CA GLN A 103 3.69 11.00 3.03
C GLN A 103 2.18 11.06 2.80
N GLY A 104 1.58 9.96 2.35
CA GLY A 104 0.13 9.90 2.18
C GLY A 104 -0.63 10.01 3.50
N VAL A 105 -0.17 9.33 4.56
CA VAL A 105 -0.80 9.42 5.88
C VAL A 105 -0.67 10.82 6.50
N SER A 106 0.49 11.46 6.45
CA SER A 106 0.71 12.79 7.02
C SER A 106 -0.01 13.90 6.26
N THR A 107 -0.26 13.72 4.95
CA THR A 107 -0.98 14.70 4.12
C THR A 107 -2.44 14.35 3.82
N GLY A 108 -2.90 13.16 4.23
CA GLY A 108 -4.26 12.67 3.91
C GLY A 108 -4.45 12.35 2.43
N SER A 109 -3.38 12.03 1.70
CA SER A 109 -3.38 11.74 0.26
C SER A 109 -3.12 10.26 -0.02
N GLY A 110 -4.19 9.51 -0.34
CA GLY A 110 -4.09 8.12 -0.76
C GLY A 110 -3.14 7.93 -1.95
N SER A 111 -3.27 8.80 -2.97
CA SER A 111 -2.40 8.78 -4.16
C SER A 111 -0.90 8.89 -3.84
N SER A 112 -0.53 9.66 -2.80
CA SER A 112 0.87 9.79 -2.38
C SER A 112 1.40 8.54 -1.68
N ALA A 113 0.52 7.70 -1.13
CA ALA A 113 0.85 6.42 -0.50
C ALA A 113 0.94 5.24 -1.49
N LEU A 114 0.45 5.39 -2.73
CA LEU A 114 0.44 4.32 -3.73
C LEU A 114 1.81 3.69 -4.05
N PRO A 115 2.95 4.40 -4.00
CA PRO A 115 4.24 3.74 -4.17
C PRO A 115 4.55 2.67 -3.11
N GLY A 116 3.93 2.75 -1.92
CA GLY A 116 4.03 1.72 -0.88
C GLY A 116 3.04 0.55 -1.04
N PHE A 117 2.05 0.70 -1.91
CA PHE A 117 0.97 -0.26 -2.13
C PHE A 117 1.35 -1.35 -3.14
N PHE A 118 0.73 -2.51 -3.02
CA PHE A 118 0.98 -3.65 -3.90
C PHE A 118 0.64 -3.33 -5.37
N PRO A 119 1.58 -3.50 -6.31
CA PRO A 119 1.45 -2.93 -7.64
C PRO A 119 0.50 -3.73 -8.53
N GLU A 120 -0.30 -3.03 -9.34
CA GLU A 120 -1.29 -3.64 -10.25
C GLU A 120 -0.74 -4.79 -11.10
N PRO A 121 0.43 -4.68 -11.77
CA PRO A 121 0.93 -5.77 -12.60
C PRO A 121 1.27 -7.04 -11.81
N ALA A 122 1.68 -6.90 -10.53
CA ALA A 122 1.88 -8.04 -9.64
C ALA A 122 0.55 -8.63 -9.21
N TYR A 123 -0.45 -7.80 -8.89
CA TYR A 123 -1.78 -8.26 -8.49
C TYR A 123 -2.48 -9.08 -9.57
N VAL A 124 -2.41 -8.62 -10.82
CA VAL A 124 -2.99 -9.34 -11.96
C VAL A 124 -2.33 -10.71 -12.16
N GLN A 125 -1.04 -10.84 -11.90
CA GLN A 125 -0.36 -12.14 -11.92
C GLN A 125 -0.65 -13.00 -10.70
N LEU A 126 -0.86 -12.36 -9.54
CA LEU A 126 -1.05 -13.04 -8.28
C LEU A 126 -2.41 -13.72 -8.20
N LYS A 127 -3.48 -13.00 -8.58
CA LYS A 127 -4.85 -13.42 -8.28
C LYS A 127 -5.41 -14.40 -9.31
N ALA A 128 -5.92 -15.51 -8.79
CA ALA A 128 -6.71 -16.50 -9.52
C ALA A 128 -8.20 -16.11 -9.58
N ILE A 129 -8.49 -14.85 -9.92
CA ILE A 129 -9.87 -14.32 -9.97
C ILE A 129 -10.16 -13.72 -11.35
N PRO A 130 -11.42 -13.78 -11.82
CA PRO A 130 -11.85 -13.01 -12.98
C PRO A 130 -11.65 -11.52 -12.73
N SER A 131 -11.23 -10.79 -13.77
CA SER A 131 -11.15 -9.32 -13.75
C SER A 131 -10.23 -8.75 -12.64
N ALA A 132 -9.12 -9.42 -12.33
CA ALA A 132 -8.16 -8.99 -11.30
C ALA A 132 -7.72 -7.52 -11.43
N GLN A 133 -7.59 -7.01 -12.65
CA GLN A 133 -7.27 -5.60 -12.90
C GLN A 133 -8.38 -4.65 -12.41
N SER A 134 -9.64 -4.99 -12.69
CA SER A 134 -10.80 -4.22 -12.23
C SER A 134 -10.91 -4.28 -10.71
N ASP A 135 -10.66 -5.45 -10.12
CA ASP A 135 -10.67 -5.63 -8.67
C ASP A 135 -9.57 -4.80 -7.98
N TRP A 136 -8.37 -4.73 -8.56
CA TRP A 136 -7.29 -3.87 -8.06
C TRP A 136 -7.68 -2.40 -8.07
N THR A 137 -8.13 -1.90 -9.22
CA THR A 137 -8.43 -0.46 -9.40
C THR A 137 -9.68 -0.01 -8.65
N GLN A 138 -10.75 -0.81 -8.65
CA GLN A 138 -12.05 -0.39 -8.15
C GLN A 138 -12.31 -0.77 -6.69
N ARG A 139 -11.60 -1.79 -6.18
CA ARG A 139 -11.74 -2.22 -4.79
C ARG A 139 -10.46 -2.00 -4.02
N LEU A 140 -9.36 -2.66 -4.40
CA LEU A 140 -8.17 -2.74 -3.55
C LEU A 140 -7.50 -1.37 -3.34
N VAL A 141 -7.37 -0.56 -4.40
CA VAL A 141 -6.84 0.81 -4.28
C VAL A 141 -7.78 1.69 -3.47
N VAL A 142 -9.08 1.67 -3.76
CA VAL A 142 -10.08 2.47 -3.04
C VAL A 142 -10.03 2.16 -1.54
N GLU A 143 -10.01 0.88 -1.20
CA GLU A 143 -9.91 0.37 0.16
C GLU A 143 -8.62 0.80 0.87
N TYR A 144 -7.49 0.80 0.17
CA TYR A 144 -6.21 1.27 0.69
C TYR A 144 -6.19 2.79 0.91
N GLU A 145 -6.75 3.57 -0.02
CA GLU A 145 -6.84 5.03 0.14
C GLU A 145 -7.77 5.41 1.30
N GLU A 146 -8.86 4.68 1.49
CA GLU A 146 -9.72 4.81 2.66
C GLU A 146 -8.96 4.52 3.97
N ASP A 147 -8.15 3.46 4.00
CA ASP A 147 -7.29 3.14 5.15
C ASP A 147 -6.28 4.26 5.44
N VAL A 148 -5.64 4.81 4.40
CA VAL A 148 -4.71 5.96 4.53
C VAL A 148 -5.43 7.18 5.08
N ALA A 149 -6.66 7.45 4.63
CA ALA A 149 -7.48 8.54 5.17
C ALA A 149 -7.84 8.32 6.64
N ALA A 150 -8.17 7.09 7.05
CA ALA A 150 -8.43 6.76 8.44
C ALA A 150 -7.17 6.91 9.32
N ALA A 151 -6.00 6.50 8.81
CA ALA A 151 -4.72 6.70 9.48
C ALA A 151 -4.38 8.19 9.64
N HIS A 152 -4.65 9.01 8.62
CA HIS A 152 -4.49 10.47 8.71
C HIS A 152 -5.35 11.07 9.82
N GLN A 153 -6.60 10.63 9.94
CA GLN A 153 -7.51 11.09 11.01
C GLN A 153 -6.98 10.78 12.41
N LEU A 154 -6.20 9.71 12.60
CA LEU A 154 -5.54 9.41 13.89
C LEU A 154 -4.49 10.45 14.27
N LEU A 155 -3.84 11.11 13.31
CA LEU A 155 -2.89 12.18 13.57
C LEU A 155 -3.59 13.51 13.90
N GLY A 156 -4.80 13.69 13.37
CA GLY A 156 -5.65 14.86 13.61
C GLY A 156 -4.92 16.18 13.29
N PRO A 157 -5.10 17.23 14.12
CA PRO A 157 -4.44 18.52 13.90
C PRO A 157 -2.91 18.47 13.92
N ASN A 158 -2.31 17.40 14.43
CA ASN A 158 -0.87 17.27 14.57
C ASN A 158 -0.20 16.59 13.35
N ALA A 159 -0.95 16.26 12.30
CA ALA A 159 -0.42 15.54 11.14
C ALA A 159 0.84 16.19 10.53
N ALA A 160 0.87 17.52 10.44
CA ALA A 160 2.02 18.26 9.92
C ALA A 160 3.26 18.23 10.84
N ALA A 161 3.07 18.00 12.14
CA ALA A 161 4.16 17.89 13.11
C ALA A 161 4.58 16.44 13.37
N ALA A 162 3.89 15.48 12.76
CA ALA A 162 4.20 14.07 12.91
C ALA A 162 5.40 13.69 12.05
N ALA A 163 6.24 12.78 12.54
CA ALA A 163 7.37 12.24 11.78
C ALA A 163 7.44 10.72 11.87
N LEU A 164 7.65 10.06 10.72
CA LEU A 164 7.96 8.64 10.67
C LEU A 164 9.27 8.35 11.44
N VAL A 165 9.23 7.36 12.31
CA VAL A 165 10.42 6.86 13.03
C VAL A 165 10.90 5.56 12.38
N SER A 166 10.00 4.58 12.26
CA SER A 166 10.32 3.26 11.75
C SER A 166 9.05 2.50 11.35
N VAL A 167 9.24 1.32 10.75
CA VAL A 167 8.19 0.33 10.57
C VAL A 167 8.65 -0.96 11.24
N ASP A 168 7.90 -1.40 12.23
CA ASP A 168 8.14 -2.66 12.92
C ASP A 168 7.45 -3.79 12.15
N VAL A 169 8.26 -4.62 11.50
CA VAL A 169 7.81 -5.80 10.77
C VAL A 169 8.39 -7.01 11.50
N ASN A 170 7.53 -7.77 12.18
CA ASN A 170 7.98 -8.93 12.92
C ASN A 170 8.23 -10.10 11.96
N ALA A 171 9.50 -10.29 11.58
CA ALA A 171 9.92 -11.36 10.68
C ALA A 171 9.57 -12.78 11.20
N ALA A 172 9.35 -12.97 12.51
CA ALA A 172 8.91 -14.25 13.05
C ALA A 172 7.46 -14.61 12.65
N TYR A 173 6.66 -13.63 12.23
CA TYR A 173 5.31 -13.85 11.69
C TYR A 173 5.31 -13.99 10.17
N ALA A 174 6.45 -13.72 9.52
CA ALA A 174 6.56 -13.86 8.08
C ALA A 174 6.47 -15.34 7.68
N HIS A 175 5.59 -15.66 6.73
CA HIS A 175 5.38 -17.03 6.28
C HIS A 175 5.02 -17.08 4.80
N TRP A 176 5.29 -18.22 4.17
CA TRP A 176 4.94 -18.44 2.77
C TRP A 176 3.48 -18.83 2.63
N VAL A 177 2.73 -18.06 1.84
CA VAL A 177 1.37 -18.38 1.39
C VAL A 177 1.48 -19.21 0.11
N PRO A 178 1.03 -20.47 0.09
CA PRO A 178 1.17 -21.34 -1.07
C PRO A 178 0.16 -20.98 -2.18
N VAL A 179 0.46 -21.44 -3.41
CA VAL A 179 -0.48 -21.40 -4.54
C VAL A 179 -1.81 -22.03 -4.15
N GLY A 180 -2.92 -21.45 -4.61
CA GLY A 180 -4.29 -21.89 -4.34
C GLY A 180 -4.86 -21.41 -3.01
N ALA A 181 -4.03 -20.96 -2.06
CA ALA A 181 -4.51 -20.23 -0.90
C ALA A 181 -4.99 -18.83 -1.32
N CYS A 182 -6.01 -18.30 -0.63
CA CYS A 182 -6.55 -16.96 -0.82
C CYS A 182 -6.93 -16.59 -2.27
N TYR A 183 -7.28 -17.57 -3.11
CA TYR A 183 -7.54 -17.37 -4.55
C TYR A 183 -6.33 -16.78 -5.30
N ASN A 184 -5.15 -17.40 -5.12
CA ASN A 184 -3.91 -16.98 -5.78
C ASN A 184 -3.36 -18.05 -6.73
N ASP A 185 -2.87 -17.63 -7.90
CA ASP A 185 -2.16 -18.48 -8.87
C ASP A 185 -0.67 -18.63 -8.53
N VAL A 186 -0.14 -17.73 -7.70
CA VAL A 186 1.27 -17.67 -7.31
C VAL A 186 1.41 -17.52 -5.80
N GLY A 187 2.43 -18.14 -5.21
CA GLY A 187 2.73 -17.99 -3.78
C GLY A 187 3.54 -16.72 -3.47
N TYR A 188 3.49 -16.26 -2.23
CA TYR A 188 4.25 -15.09 -1.75
C TYR A 188 4.57 -15.23 -0.26
N PHE A 189 5.46 -14.38 0.25
CA PHE A 189 5.59 -14.18 1.69
C PHE A 189 4.60 -13.15 2.18
N GLU A 190 3.97 -13.43 3.30
CA GLU A 190 3.11 -12.50 4.03
C GLU A 190 3.65 -12.27 5.43
N VAL A 191 3.47 -11.05 5.94
CA VAL A 191 3.63 -10.74 7.35
C VAL A 191 2.42 -9.93 7.83
N PRO A 192 1.67 -10.43 8.84
CA PRO A 192 0.53 -9.74 9.41
C PRO A 192 0.93 -8.74 10.50
N ASN A 193 0.08 -7.72 10.70
CA ASN A 193 0.06 -6.81 11.84
C ASN A 193 1.40 -6.14 12.18
N SER A 194 2.15 -5.75 11.15
CA SER A 194 3.27 -4.82 11.29
C SER A 194 2.78 -3.50 11.87
N ARG A 195 3.68 -2.64 12.37
CA ARG A 195 3.30 -1.34 12.93
C ARG A 195 4.12 -0.21 12.33
N LEU A 196 3.47 0.86 11.92
CA LEU A 196 4.14 2.10 11.54
C LEU A 196 4.33 2.94 12.79
N VAL A 197 5.59 3.23 13.14
CA VAL A 197 5.97 3.97 14.33
C VAL A 197 6.30 5.40 13.95
N TYR A 198 5.70 6.36 14.67
CA TYR A 198 5.84 7.77 14.42
C TYR A 198 5.98 8.55 15.72
N THR A 199 6.47 9.79 15.62
CA THR A 199 6.50 10.73 16.73
C THR A 199 5.61 11.92 16.45
N VAL A 200 5.00 12.47 17.49
CA VAL A 200 4.25 13.73 17.47
C VAL A 200 4.56 14.45 18.77
N ASN A 201 5.02 15.70 18.70
CA ASN A 201 5.34 16.51 19.88
C ASN A 201 6.27 15.78 20.86
N GLY A 202 7.25 15.03 20.34
CA GLY A 202 8.21 14.23 21.13
C GLY A 202 7.65 12.93 21.72
N GLN A 203 6.37 12.64 21.57
CA GLN A 203 5.76 11.37 22.00
C GLN A 203 5.81 10.36 20.86
N THR A 204 6.26 9.14 21.13
CA THR A 204 6.25 8.04 20.16
C THR A 204 4.93 7.30 20.24
N SER A 205 4.33 6.99 19.10
CA SER A 205 3.13 6.17 18.96
C SER A 205 3.24 5.33 17.69
N SER A 206 2.32 4.38 17.52
CA SER A 206 2.27 3.55 16.33
C SER A 206 0.85 3.16 15.98
N PHE A 207 0.53 3.02 14.69
CA PHE A 207 -0.70 2.39 14.21
C PHE A 207 -0.37 1.15 13.36
N GLY A 208 -1.34 0.26 13.16
CA GLY A 208 -1.07 -1.01 12.51
C GLY A 208 -1.03 -0.95 10.99
N ILE A 209 -0.39 -1.98 10.44
CA ILE A 209 -0.41 -2.40 9.05
C ILE A 209 -0.88 -3.86 9.07
N ALA A 210 -2.15 -4.08 8.77
CA ALA A 210 -2.79 -5.39 8.89
C ALA A 210 -2.14 -6.46 8.02
N SER A 211 -1.75 -6.14 6.78
CA SER A 211 -1.08 -7.09 5.88
C SER A 211 -0.04 -6.42 5.00
N MET A 212 1.14 -7.03 4.98
CA MET A 212 2.18 -6.78 3.99
C MET A 212 2.50 -8.07 3.25
N ILE A 213 2.60 -8.01 1.92
CA ILE A 213 2.91 -9.15 1.07
C ILE A 213 4.14 -8.89 0.21
N SER A 214 4.83 -9.96 -0.18
CA SER A 214 6.05 -9.85 -0.97
C SER A 214 5.78 -9.83 -2.47
N TRP A 215 6.59 -9.08 -3.20
CA TRP A 215 6.86 -9.34 -4.61
C TRP A 215 8.35 -9.19 -4.88
N ARG A 216 8.97 -10.26 -5.38
CA ARG A 216 10.37 -10.35 -5.78
C ARG A 216 11.36 -9.86 -4.72
N GLY A 217 11.14 -10.23 -3.46
CA GLY A 217 12.01 -9.86 -2.34
C GLY A 217 11.79 -8.44 -1.81
N GLU A 218 10.69 -7.78 -2.18
CA GLU A 218 10.28 -6.48 -1.63
C GLU A 218 8.93 -6.60 -0.91
N TRP A 219 8.78 -5.87 0.20
CA TRP A 219 7.50 -5.76 0.92
C TRP A 219 6.63 -4.66 0.34
N TYR A 220 5.32 -4.93 0.30
CA TYR A 220 4.27 -3.98 -0.07
C TYR A 220 3.14 -4.05 0.94
N VAL A 221 2.51 -2.91 1.20
CA VAL A 221 1.32 -2.83 2.06
C VAL A 221 0.09 -3.16 1.23
N VAL A 222 -0.87 -3.88 1.82
CA VAL A 222 -2.18 -4.13 1.21
C VAL A 222 -3.30 -3.47 2.02
N HIS A 223 -3.26 -3.59 3.35
CA HIS A 223 -4.27 -3.03 4.25
C HIS A 223 -3.62 -2.47 5.51
N LEU A 224 -4.20 -1.41 6.10
CA LEU A 224 -3.73 -0.87 7.38
C LEU A 224 -4.46 -1.45 8.58
N GLY A 225 -5.78 -1.67 8.53
CA GLY A 225 -6.55 -2.10 9.71
C GLY A 225 -7.36 -3.38 9.56
N ALA A 226 -7.80 -3.76 8.37
CA ALA A 226 -8.53 -5.01 8.20
C ALA A 226 -8.36 -5.60 6.81
N ILE A 227 -8.10 -6.91 6.79
CA ILE A 227 -8.08 -7.70 5.56
C ILE A 227 -9.51 -8.07 5.16
N LEU A 228 -10.36 -8.37 6.15
CA LEU A 228 -11.79 -8.56 5.98
C LEU A 228 -12.50 -7.38 6.62
N ARG A 229 -12.94 -6.43 5.79
CA ARG A 229 -13.61 -5.22 6.26
C ARG A 229 -14.96 -5.54 6.91
N SER A 230 -15.26 -4.82 7.98
CA SER A 230 -16.53 -4.93 8.72
C SER A 230 -17.64 -4.04 8.16
N GLY A 231 -17.29 -3.08 7.32
CA GLY A 231 -18.23 -2.13 6.71
C GLY A 231 -17.61 -1.31 5.58
N ARG A 232 -18.25 -0.19 5.25
CA ARG A 232 -17.73 0.82 4.30
C ARG A 232 -16.82 1.79 5.04
N GLY A 233 -15.71 2.19 4.40
CA GLY A 233 -14.77 3.17 4.93
C GLY A 233 -13.50 2.57 5.51
N GLY A 234 -12.51 3.43 5.70
CA GLY A 234 -11.14 3.14 6.15
C GLY A 234 -11.05 2.42 7.49
N GLU A 235 -10.22 1.38 7.58
CA GLU A 235 -9.92 0.69 8.83
C GLU A 235 -8.42 0.80 9.10
N VAL A 236 -8.06 1.17 10.34
CA VAL A 236 -6.68 1.21 10.81
C VAL A 236 -6.64 0.77 12.27
N ASP A 237 -5.71 -0.12 12.59
CA ASP A 237 -5.49 -0.52 13.98
C ASP A 237 -5.10 0.69 14.82
N ARG A 238 -5.80 0.86 15.94
CA ARG A 238 -5.69 2.07 16.78
C ARG A 238 -4.24 2.35 17.22
N PRO A 239 -3.92 3.64 17.45
CA PRO A 239 -2.64 4.03 18.00
C PRO A 239 -2.33 3.32 19.32
N GLN A 240 -1.09 2.84 19.46
CA GLN A 240 -0.52 2.39 20.72
C GLN A 240 0.64 3.30 21.12
N PRO A 241 0.85 3.57 22.42
CA PRO A 241 2.05 4.23 22.89
C PRO A 241 3.32 3.46 22.50
N GLY A 242 4.35 4.17 22.06
CA GLY A 242 5.61 3.56 21.61
C GLY A 242 5.46 2.72 20.33
N PRO A 243 6.39 1.78 20.09
CA PRO A 243 6.36 0.89 18.92
C PRO A 243 5.12 -0.02 18.86
N GLY A 244 4.45 -0.22 20.00
CA GLY A 244 3.35 -1.18 20.14
C GLY A 244 3.81 -2.63 20.07
N ALA A 245 2.86 -3.55 19.98
CA ALA A 245 3.15 -4.98 19.85
C ALA A 245 2.36 -5.60 18.68
N PRO A 246 3.05 -6.01 17.60
CA PRO A 246 2.47 -6.88 16.57
C PRO A 246 1.91 -8.16 17.19
N THR A 247 0.68 -8.53 16.83
CA THR A 247 0.10 -9.84 17.18
C THR A 247 -0.04 -10.68 15.93
N TYR A 248 0.16 -12.00 16.01
CA TYR A 248 -0.08 -12.84 14.85
C TYR A 248 -1.58 -12.90 14.52
N SER A 249 -1.93 -12.85 13.24
CA SER A 249 -3.27 -13.16 12.75
C SER A 249 -3.17 -13.96 11.45
N SER A 250 -4.17 -14.80 11.17
CA SER A 250 -4.33 -15.35 9.83
C SER A 250 -4.94 -14.28 8.92
N THR A 251 -4.57 -14.35 7.65
CA THR A 251 -4.87 -13.33 6.63
C THR A 251 -5.77 -13.85 5.53
N CYS A 252 -6.09 -15.14 5.64
CA CYS A 252 -7.12 -15.91 4.98
C CYS A 252 -7.49 -17.05 5.98
#